data_AF-A0A7Y4NHM2-F1
#
_entry.id   AF-A0A7Y4NHM2-F1
#
_cell.length_a   1.000
_cell.length_b   1.000
_cell.length_c   1.000
_cell.angle_alpha   90.00
_cell.angle_beta   90.00
_cell.angle_gamma   90.00
#
_symmetry.space_group_name_H-M   'P 1'
#
loop_
_entity.id
_entity.type
_entity.pdbx_description
1 polymer ?
#
loop_
_entity_poly.entity_id
_entity_poly.type
_entity_poly.pdbx_seq_one_letter_code
_entity_poly.pdbx_strand_id
1 'polypeptide(L)'
;MRARTLFIVSALMLCGCMKAHRPALVEAEPSLVFPSFFASTGETVGSPGRAYALDGSVLRALTLAVADFLPPATPSTPCWDRPESHRYSILREPGVIFIRIEEDPTACGRQVPALHSGARYAFSDDGRLLRRLMDGEPEQVPDEAPSQDDTGEDAAPGTPPAPGPQPGGPPPRFSHAPDGGTRAMMPAPPIESRLPPDGGPGIP
;
A
#
# COMPACT_ATOMS: atom_id res chain seq x y z
N MET A 1 50.46 -5.04 -35.88
CA MET A 1 49.48 -5.82 -35.09
C MET A 1 48.82 -5.04 -33.95
N ARG A 2 49.47 -4.06 -33.29
CA ARG A 2 48.92 -3.32 -32.14
C ARG A 2 47.76 -2.34 -32.44
N ALA A 3 47.72 -1.74 -33.64
CA ALA A 3 46.67 -0.78 -33.99
C ALA A 3 45.28 -1.41 -34.17
N ARG A 4 45.21 -2.63 -34.72
CA ARG A 4 43.95 -3.37 -34.90
C ARG A 4 43.31 -3.75 -33.55
N THR A 5 44.11 -4.12 -32.56
CA THR A 5 43.64 -4.46 -31.22
C THR A 5 43.09 -3.22 -30.48
N LEU A 6 43.72 -2.06 -30.66
CA LEU A 6 43.25 -0.78 -30.11
C LEU A 6 41.89 -0.36 -30.70
N PHE A 7 41.69 -0.54 -32.00
CA PHE A 7 40.39 -0.24 -32.63
C PHE A 7 39.25 -1.15 -32.13
N ILE A 8 39.52 -2.43 -31.90
CA ILE A 8 38.51 -3.38 -31.40
C ILE A 8 38.12 -3.08 -29.95
N VAL A 9 39.10 -2.77 -29.10
CA VAL A 9 38.86 -2.39 -27.69
C VAL A 9 38.09 -1.06 -27.60
N SER A 10 38.42 -0.10 -28.47
CA SER A 10 37.67 1.17 -28.56
C SER A 10 36.24 0.95 -29.03
N ALA A 11 36.01 0.11 -30.05
CA ALA A 11 34.65 -0.18 -30.54
C ALA A 11 33.76 -0.88 -29.49
N LEU A 12 34.33 -1.80 -28.70
CA LEU A 12 33.61 -2.47 -27.61
C LEU A 12 33.24 -1.52 -26.45
N MET A 13 34.07 -0.52 -26.17
CA MET A 13 33.78 0.49 -25.13
C MET A 13 32.67 1.47 -25.55
N LEU A 14 32.47 1.75 -26.84
CA LEU A 14 31.41 2.64 -27.31
C LEU A 14 30.03 1.97 -27.43
N CYS A 15 29.92 0.63 -27.39
CA CYS A 15 28.64 -0.08 -27.41
C CYS A 15 28.03 -0.32 -26.01
N GLY A 16 28.72 0.05 -24.93
CA GLY A 16 28.38 -0.36 -23.56
C GLY A 16 27.24 0.39 -22.86
N CYS A 17 26.65 1.42 -23.46
CA CYS A 17 25.63 2.25 -22.81
C CYS A 17 24.30 2.33 -23.57
N MET A 18 23.87 1.24 -24.21
CA MET A 18 22.44 1.09 -24.50
C MET A 18 21.72 0.74 -23.19
N LYS A 19 21.56 1.76 -22.34
CA LYS A 19 20.64 1.74 -21.21
C LYS A 19 19.30 1.30 -21.80
N ALA A 20 18.81 0.12 -21.42
CA ALA A 20 17.58 -0.44 -21.96
C ALA A 20 16.53 0.67 -21.93
N HIS A 21 16.15 1.15 -23.11
CA HIS A 21 15.10 2.14 -23.25
C HIS A 21 13.82 1.40 -22.88
N ARG A 22 13.49 1.35 -21.59
CA ARG A 22 12.15 0.98 -21.16
C ARG A 22 11.27 2.05 -21.79
N PRO A 23 10.40 1.70 -22.76
CA PRO A 23 9.45 2.68 -23.25
C PRO A 23 8.75 3.22 -22.03
N ALA A 24 8.72 4.55 -21.90
CA ALA A 24 7.96 5.19 -20.85
C ALA A 24 6.54 4.66 -20.98
N LEU A 25 6.11 3.82 -20.03
CA LEU A 25 4.73 3.35 -19.90
C LEU A 25 3.84 4.52 -19.42
N VAL A 26 4.11 5.74 -19.86
CA VAL A 26 3.56 6.97 -19.30
C VAL A 26 2.65 7.58 -20.33
N GLU A 27 1.44 7.03 -20.36
CA GLU A 27 0.27 7.81 -20.71
C GLU A 27 -0.63 7.71 -19.49
N ALA A 28 -0.31 8.51 -18.47
CA ALA A 28 -1.12 8.58 -17.25
C ALA A 28 -2.42 9.27 -17.61
N GLU A 29 -3.48 8.51 -17.86
CA GLU A 29 -4.82 9.06 -18.09
C GLU A 29 -5.36 9.54 -16.72
N PRO A 30 -5.37 10.86 -16.44
CA PRO A 30 -5.63 11.35 -15.08
C PRO A 30 -7.07 11.11 -14.64
N SER A 31 -7.98 11.00 -15.62
CA SER A 31 -9.41 10.68 -15.48
C SER A 31 -9.70 9.31 -14.88
N LEU A 32 -8.74 8.39 -14.93
CA LEU A 32 -8.97 6.99 -14.58
C LEU A 32 -8.79 6.76 -13.08
N VAL A 33 -9.88 6.83 -12.32
CA VAL A 33 -9.87 6.62 -10.85
C VAL A 33 -9.71 5.13 -10.52
N PHE A 34 -8.89 4.82 -9.51
CA PHE A 34 -8.77 3.44 -9.05
C PHE A 34 -10.03 3.03 -8.27
N PRO A 35 -10.62 1.87 -8.60
CA PRO A 35 -11.75 1.35 -7.85
C PRO A 35 -11.32 1.05 -6.41
N SER A 36 -12.29 1.06 -5.49
CA SER A 36 -12.07 0.66 -4.11
C SER A 36 -11.87 -0.87 -4.03
N PHE A 37 -10.64 -1.31 -4.30
CA PHE A 37 -10.23 -2.72 -4.16
C PHE A 37 -10.52 -3.31 -2.78
N PHE A 38 -10.69 -2.46 -1.76
CA PHE A 38 -11.06 -2.85 -0.40
C PHE A 38 -12.57 -2.95 -0.14
N ALA A 39 -13.41 -2.30 -0.95
CA ALA A 39 -14.86 -2.33 -0.76
C ALA A 39 -15.49 -3.63 -1.27
N SER A 40 -14.86 -4.25 -2.27
CA SER A 40 -15.21 -5.60 -2.72
C SER A 40 -14.07 -6.53 -2.37
N THR A 41 -14.28 -7.44 -1.42
CA THR A 41 -13.35 -8.55 -1.19
C THR A 41 -13.32 -9.39 -2.46
N GLY A 42 -12.33 -9.13 -3.32
CA GLY A 42 -12.14 -9.89 -4.54
C GLY A 42 -12.11 -11.38 -4.23
N GLU A 43 -12.62 -12.20 -5.13
CA GLU A 43 -12.71 -13.63 -4.87
C GLU A 43 -11.30 -14.25 -4.79
N THR A 44 -10.98 -14.89 -3.68
CA THR A 44 -9.67 -15.54 -3.49
C THR A 44 -9.52 -16.73 -4.43
N VAL A 45 -8.67 -16.56 -5.44
CA VAL A 45 -8.27 -17.63 -6.36
C VAL A 45 -7.50 -18.71 -5.59
N GLY A 46 -7.82 -19.98 -5.84
CA GLY A 46 -7.17 -21.13 -5.18
C GLY A 46 -7.95 -21.74 -4.01
N SER A 47 -9.18 -21.29 -3.77
CA SER A 47 -10.10 -21.97 -2.85
C SER A 47 -10.37 -23.42 -3.30
N PRO A 48 -10.28 -24.43 -2.41
CA PRO A 48 -10.50 -25.82 -2.77
C PRO A 48 -11.84 -26.04 -3.49
N GLY A 49 -11.83 -26.76 -4.60
CA GLY A 49 -13.04 -27.15 -5.33
C GLY A 49 -13.60 -26.12 -6.31
N ARG A 50 -12.94 -24.97 -6.52
CA ARG A 50 -13.30 -24.01 -7.59
C ARG A 50 -12.19 -23.88 -8.62
N ALA A 51 -12.56 -24.04 -9.89
CA ALA A 51 -11.68 -23.74 -11.02
C ALA A 51 -11.84 -22.26 -11.39
N TYR A 52 -10.73 -21.62 -11.72
CA TYR A 52 -10.67 -20.22 -12.16
C TYR A 52 -10.01 -20.17 -13.53
N ALA A 53 -10.62 -19.43 -14.46
CA ALA A 53 -10.02 -19.12 -15.74
C ALA A 53 -9.42 -17.71 -15.68
N LEU A 54 -8.16 -17.58 -16.08
CA LEU A 54 -7.51 -16.29 -16.27
C LEU A 54 -7.39 -16.02 -17.77
N ASP A 55 -7.95 -14.90 -18.21
CA ASP A 55 -7.81 -14.44 -19.60
C ASP A 55 -6.34 -14.11 -19.91
N GLY A 56 -5.93 -14.32 -21.16
CA GLY A 56 -4.56 -14.02 -21.59
C GLY A 56 -4.19 -12.54 -21.46
N SER A 57 -5.16 -11.63 -21.64
CA SER A 57 -4.98 -10.19 -21.42
C SER A 57 -4.68 -9.88 -19.95
N VAL A 58 -5.39 -10.53 -19.03
CA VAL A 58 -5.20 -10.39 -17.57
C VAL A 58 -3.82 -10.90 -17.16
N LEU A 59 -3.43 -12.09 -17.64
CA LEU A 59 -2.12 -12.65 -17.34
C LEU A 59 -0.98 -11.77 -17.86
N ARG A 60 -1.13 -11.20 -19.07
CA ARG A 60 -0.17 -10.26 -19.64
C ARG A 60 -0.08 -8.98 -18.79
N ALA A 61 -1.20 -8.37 -18.43
CA ALA A 61 -1.24 -7.17 -17.61
C ALA A 61 -0.58 -7.41 -16.24
N LEU A 62 -0.86 -8.54 -15.59
CA LEU A 62 -0.22 -8.92 -14.33
C LEU A 62 1.30 -9.06 -14.48
N THR A 63 1.76 -9.73 -15.54
CA THR A 63 3.18 -9.92 -15.82
C THR A 63 3.89 -8.57 -16.01
N LEU A 64 3.26 -7.63 -16.72
CA LEU A 64 3.79 -6.28 -16.92
C LEU A 64 3.84 -5.49 -15.60
N ALA A 65 2.78 -5.56 -14.78
CA ALA A 65 2.73 -4.91 -13.47
C ALA A 65 3.82 -5.42 -12.53
N VAL A 66 4.01 -6.74 -12.45
CA VAL A 66 5.05 -7.37 -11.62
C VAL A 66 6.44 -6.98 -12.09
N ALA A 67 6.70 -7.01 -13.40
CA ALA A 67 8.00 -6.64 -13.96
C ALA A 67 8.33 -5.14 -13.80
N ASP A 68 7.32 -4.28 -13.69
CA ASP A 68 7.49 -2.86 -13.40
C ASP A 68 7.71 -2.58 -11.90
N PHE A 69 6.95 -3.26 -11.03
CA PHE A 69 6.99 -3.05 -9.59
C PHE A 69 8.21 -3.70 -8.91
N LEU A 70 8.50 -4.96 -9.24
CA LEU A 70 9.51 -5.75 -8.53
C LEU A 70 10.86 -5.73 -9.26
N PRO A 71 11.98 -5.70 -8.51
CA PRO A 71 13.29 -5.86 -9.11
C PRO A 71 13.42 -7.27 -9.73
N PRO A 72 14.22 -7.43 -10.79
CA PRO A 72 14.53 -8.75 -11.32
C PRO A 72 15.07 -9.69 -10.23
N ALA A 73 14.51 -10.90 -10.14
CA ALA A 73 14.92 -11.85 -9.12
C ALA A 73 16.37 -12.29 -9.32
N THR A 74 17.15 -12.21 -8.25
CA THR A 74 18.51 -12.72 -8.13
C THR A 74 18.58 -13.63 -6.91
N PRO A 75 19.60 -14.50 -6.78
CA PRO A 75 19.78 -15.31 -5.57
C PRO A 75 19.88 -14.49 -4.28
N SER A 76 20.31 -13.23 -4.39
CA SER A 76 20.42 -12.26 -3.29
C SER A 76 19.18 -11.39 -3.08
N THR A 77 18.12 -11.56 -3.86
CA THR A 77 16.89 -10.75 -3.72
C THR A 77 16.28 -11.01 -2.33
N PRO A 78 16.10 -9.96 -1.51
CA PRO A 78 15.54 -10.10 -0.18
C PRO A 78 14.09 -10.58 -0.27
N CYS A 79 13.60 -11.20 0.80
CA CYS A 79 12.30 -11.87 0.78
C CYS A 79 11.16 -10.96 0.30
N TRP A 80 11.09 -9.74 0.82
CA TRP A 80 10.02 -8.77 0.53
C TRP A 80 10.04 -8.22 -0.90
N ASP A 81 11.11 -8.45 -1.67
CA ASP A 81 11.20 -8.05 -3.09
C ASP A 81 10.83 -9.20 -4.03
N ARG A 82 10.44 -10.36 -3.49
CA ARG A 82 10.13 -11.55 -4.29
C ARG A 82 8.66 -11.56 -4.71
N PRO A 83 8.33 -12.07 -5.91
CA PRO A 83 6.94 -12.17 -6.34
C PRO A 83 6.05 -12.96 -5.39
N GLU A 84 6.61 -13.96 -4.69
CA GLU A 84 5.87 -14.82 -3.76
C GLU A 84 5.52 -14.13 -2.43
N SER A 85 6.18 -13.01 -2.09
CA SER A 85 5.88 -12.23 -0.88
C SER A 85 4.80 -11.17 -1.08
N HIS A 86 4.05 -11.24 -2.19
CA HIS A 86 3.05 -10.25 -2.56
C HIS A 86 1.71 -10.89 -2.87
N ARG A 87 0.64 -10.16 -2.57
CA ARG A 87 -0.73 -10.48 -2.95
C ARG A 87 -1.14 -9.64 -4.15
N TYR A 88 -1.79 -10.29 -5.09
CA TYR A 88 -2.24 -9.70 -6.33
C TYR A 88 -3.77 -9.69 -6.35
N SER A 89 -4.36 -8.51 -6.39
CA SER A 89 -5.80 -8.32 -6.56
C SER A 89 -6.06 -7.77 -7.96
N ILE A 90 -7.00 -8.38 -8.67
CA ILE A 90 -7.32 -8.03 -10.06
C ILE A 90 -8.81 -7.74 -10.15
N LEU A 91 -9.15 -6.59 -10.73
CA LEU A 91 -10.52 -6.25 -11.12
C LEU A 91 -10.53 -5.97 -12.62
N ARG A 92 -11.51 -6.55 -13.33
CA ARG A 92 -11.69 -6.33 -14.75
C ARG A 92 -12.97 -5.55 -15.01
N GLU A 93 -12.83 -4.44 -15.71
CA GLU A 93 -13.92 -3.62 -16.22
C GLU A 93 -13.88 -3.61 -17.76
N PRO A 94 -14.93 -3.15 -18.44
CA PRO A 94 -14.92 -3.06 -19.90
C PRO A 94 -13.77 -2.18 -20.40
N GLY A 95 -12.79 -2.78 -21.09
CA GLY A 95 -11.66 -2.08 -21.68
C GLY A 95 -10.48 -1.81 -20.74
N VAL A 96 -10.62 -2.04 -19.42
CA VAL A 96 -9.59 -1.74 -18.41
C VAL A 96 -9.43 -2.89 -17.41
N ILE A 97 -8.17 -3.20 -17.10
CA ILE A 97 -7.75 -4.19 -16.13
C ILE A 97 -7.01 -3.46 -15.01
N PHE A 98 -7.60 -3.50 -13.82
CA PHE A 98 -7.07 -2.92 -12.61
C PHE A 98 -6.31 -3.98 -11.82
N ILE A 99 -5.07 -3.69 -11.45
CA ILE A 99 -4.21 -4.58 -10.68
C ILE A 99 -3.71 -3.84 -9.46
N ARG A 100 -3.78 -4.50 -8.31
CA ARG A 100 -3.21 -4.03 -7.06
C ARG A 100 -2.23 -5.07 -6.53
N ILE A 101 -1.05 -4.60 -6.20
CA ILE A 101 0.03 -5.40 -5.61
C ILE A 101 0.23 -4.89 -4.18
N GLU A 102 0.25 -5.79 -3.22
CA GLU A 102 0.52 -5.49 -1.81
C GLU A 102 1.50 -6.51 -1.25
N GLU A 103 2.44 -6.10 -0.39
CA GLU A 103 3.24 -7.03 0.39
C GLU A 103 2.36 -7.88 1.32
N ASP A 104 2.62 -9.19 1.32
CA ASP A 104 2.16 -10.09 2.37
C ASP A 104 3.25 -10.20 3.44
N PRO A 105 3.11 -9.51 4.60
CA PRO A 105 4.12 -9.56 5.63
C PRO A 105 4.31 -10.98 6.18
N THR A 106 3.25 -11.81 6.14
CA THR A 106 3.30 -13.18 6.67
C THR A 106 4.18 -14.10 5.83
N ALA A 107 4.29 -13.87 4.52
CA ALA A 107 5.14 -14.62 3.62
C ALA A 107 6.63 -14.53 3.98
N CYS A 108 7.04 -13.42 4.61
CA CYS A 108 8.41 -13.19 5.07
C CYS A 108 8.57 -13.24 6.60
N GLY A 109 7.56 -13.73 7.34
CA GLY A 109 7.60 -13.83 8.80
C GLY A 109 7.54 -12.49 9.53
N ARG A 110 7.02 -11.44 8.88
CA ARG A 110 6.79 -10.12 9.45
C ARG A 110 5.34 -9.99 9.90
N GLN A 111 5.09 -9.11 10.86
CA GLN A 111 3.73 -8.80 11.33
C GLN A 111 3.12 -7.58 10.64
N VAL A 112 3.97 -6.68 10.13
CA VAL A 112 3.54 -5.43 9.50
C VAL A 112 4.21 -5.28 8.13
N PRO A 113 3.47 -4.81 7.10
CA PRO A 113 4.04 -4.49 5.80
C PRO A 113 4.99 -3.28 5.91
N ALA A 114 5.89 -3.12 4.93
CA ALA A 114 6.68 -1.89 4.82
C ALA A 114 5.82 -0.71 4.34
N LEU A 115 6.24 0.51 4.70
CA LEU A 115 5.46 1.76 4.55
C LEU A 115 5.10 2.11 3.08
N HIS A 116 5.76 1.49 2.10
CA HIS A 116 5.59 1.73 0.65
C HIS A 116 5.69 0.42 -0.13
N SER A 117 4.94 -0.59 0.29
CA SER A 117 5.08 -1.97 -0.17
C SER A 117 3.99 -2.41 -1.14
N GLY A 118 3.31 -1.44 -1.76
CA GLY A 118 2.25 -1.71 -2.72
C GLY A 118 2.21 -0.71 -3.86
N ALA A 119 1.42 -1.10 -4.85
CA ALA A 119 1.21 -0.35 -6.08
C ALA A 119 -0.14 -0.68 -6.70
N ARG A 120 -0.69 0.29 -7.44
CA ARG A 120 -1.91 0.18 -8.21
C ARG A 120 -1.63 0.48 -9.68
N TYR A 121 -2.19 -0.33 -10.56
CA TYR A 121 -2.01 -0.26 -12.01
C TYR A 121 -3.37 -0.35 -12.71
N ALA A 122 -3.52 0.41 -13.78
CA ALA A 122 -4.61 0.30 -14.73
C ALA A 122 -4.01 0.04 -16.11
N PHE A 123 -4.36 -1.08 -16.72
CA PHE A 123 -3.96 -1.44 -18.08
C PHE A 123 -5.18 -1.49 -18.98
N SER A 124 -5.01 -1.16 -20.25
CA SER A 124 -6.01 -1.50 -21.25
C SER A 124 -5.97 -3.00 -21.58
N ASP A 125 -7.03 -3.53 -22.17
CA ASP A 125 -7.09 -4.95 -22.60
C ASP A 125 -5.94 -5.31 -23.60
N ASP A 126 -5.46 -4.35 -24.41
CA ASP A 126 -4.33 -4.52 -25.32
C ASP A 126 -2.94 -4.46 -24.63
N GLY A 127 -2.90 -4.17 -23.32
CA GLY A 127 -1.71 -4.22 -22.48
C GLY A 127 -0.93 -2.91 -22.38
N ARG A 128 -1.51 -1.78 -22.79
CA ARG A 128 -0.92 -0.45 -22.55
C ARG A 128 -1.16 -0.05 -21.10
N LEU A 129 -0.14 0.52 -20.45
CA LEU A 129 -0.31 1.11 -19.12
C LEU A 129 -1.07 2.43 -19.26
N LEU A 130 -2.22 2.51 -18.60
CA LEU A 130 -3.08 3.71 -18.57
C LEU A 130 -2.82 4.53 -17.31
N ARG A 131 -2.52 3.89 -16.18
CA ARG A 131 -2.22 4.60 -14.94
C ARG A 131 -1.42 3.71 -14.00
N ARG A 132 -0.50 4.33 -13.26
CA ARG A 132 0.25 3.70 -12.16
C ARG A 132 0.28 4.63 -10.97
N LEU A 133 0.17 4.06 -9.77
CA LEU A 133 0.26 4.80 -8.51
C LEU A 133 0.94 3.92 -7.47
N MET A 134 2.07 4.39 -6.95
CA MET A 134 2.81 3.71 -5.88
C MET A 134 2.28 4.15 -4.51
N ASP A 135 2.39 3.28 -3.52
CA ASP A 135 2.03 3.64 -2.15
C ASP A 135 2.87 4.82 -1.64
N GLY A 136 2.21 5.90 -1.24
CA GLY A 136 2.85 7.16 -0.83
C GLY A 136 2.81 8.27 -1.90
N GLU A 137 2.44 7.96 -3.13
CA GLU A 137 2.13 8.97 -4.15
C GLU A 137 0.71 9.51 -3.95
N PRO A 138 0.50 10.84 -4.05
CA PRO A 138 -0.83 11.42 -3.94
C PRO A 138 -1.69 10.99 -5.14
N GLU A 139 -2.88 10.46 -4.87
CA GLU A 139 -3.86 10.22 -5.91
C GLU A 139 -4.40 11.57 -6.38
N GLN A 140 -4.04 11.97 -7.60
CA GLN A 140 -4.70 13.08 -8.28
C GLN A 140 -6.12 12.60 -8.61
N VAL A 141 -7.08 13.04 -7.80
CA VAL A 141 -8.50 12.98 -8.15
C VAL A 141 -8.72 14.10 -9.17
N PRO A 142 -9.27 13.82 -10.37
CA PRO A 142 -9.62 14.87 -11.31
C PRO A 142 -10.46 15.91 -10.59
N ASP A 143 -10.04 17.17 -10.65
CA ASP A 143 -10.62 18.30 -9.92
C ASP A 143 -12.15 18.16 -9.78
N GLU A 144 -12.62 17.78 -8.59
CA GLU A 144 -13.87 18.37 -8.11
C GLU A 144 -13.59 19.86 -8.11
N ALA A 145 -14.23 20.58 -9.04
CA ALA A 145 -14.11 22.03 -9.15
C ALA A 145 -14.08 22.62 -7.73
N PRO A 146 -13.11 23.49 -7.39
CA PRO A 146 -12.99 24.00 -6.04
C PRO A 146 -14.35 24.51 -5.62
N SER A 147 -14.94 23.89 -4.61
CA SER A 147 -16.16 24.38 -3.99
C SER A 147 -15.90 25.84 -3.66
N GLN A 148 -16.61 26.71 -4.35
CA GLN A 148 -16.42 28.15 -4.38
C GLN A 148 -16.94 28.80 -3.08
N ASP A 149 -16.66 28.18 -1.93
CA ASP A 149 -17.10 28.62 -0.61
C ASP A 149 -15.97 29.15 0.28
N ASP A 150 -14.70 28.99 -0.10
CA ASP A 150 -13.58 29.74 0.52
C ASP A 150 -13.29 31.00 -0.30
N THR A 151 -14.31 31.87 -0.42
CA THR A 151 -14.05 33.28 -0.71
C THR A 151 -13.56 33.91 0.58
N GLY A 152 -12.26 33.78 0.85
CA GLY A 152 -11.58 34.62 1.82
C GLY A 152 -11.67 36.06 1.34
N GLU A 153 -12.63 36.81 1.87
CA GLU A 153 -12.84 38.20 1.51
C GLU A 153 -11.66 39.03 2.05
N ASP A 154 -10.87 39.61 1.15
CA ASP A 154 -9.77 40.50 1.53
C ASP A 154 -10.32 41.70 2.33
N ALA A 155 -9.86 41.85 3.57
CA ALA A 155 -10.27 42.97 4.42
C ALA A 155 -9.72 44.29 3.84
N ALA A 156 -10.60 45.27 3.63
CA ALA A 156 -10.21 46.60 3.17
C ALA A 156 -9.25 47.28 4.17
N PRO A 157 -8.28 48.09 3.69
CA PRO A 157 -7.34 48.79 4.56
C PRO A 157 -8.05 49.69 5.56
N GLY A 158 -7.90 49.42 6.86
CA GLY A 158 -8.41 50.26 7.96
C GLY A 158 -9.50 49.65 8.84
N THR A 159 -9.91 48.40 8.61
CA THR A 159 -10.81 47.69 9.55
C THR A 159 -10.00 47.07 10.70
N PRO A 160 -10.27 47.38 11.98
CA PRO A 160 -9.59 46.70 13.07
C PRO A 160 -10.05 45.23 13.15
N PRO A 161 -9.13 44.30 13.44
CA PRO A 161 -9.45 42.88 13.53
C PRO A 161 -10.44 42.61 14.67
N ALA A 162 -11.28 41.58 14.51
CA ALA A 162 -12.06 41.04 15.61
C ALA A 162 -11.12 40.66 16.78
N PRO A 163 -11.51 40.85 18.05
CA PRO A 163 -10.63 40.58 19.19
C PRO A 163 -10.24 39.09 19.20
N GLY A 164 -8.97 38.82 18.88
CA GLY A 164 -8.37 37.51 19.08
C GLY A 164 -8.17 37.21 20.58
N PRO A 165 -7.94 35.93 20.94
CA PRO A 165 -7.65 35.57 22.32
C PRO A 165 -6.36 36.25 22.80
N GLN A 166 -6.45 36.99 23.91
CA GLN A 166 -5.30 37.71 24.48
C GLN A 166 -4.25 36.73 25.07
N PRO A 167 -2.95 36.97 24.81
CA PRO A 167 -1.88 36.24 25.49
C PRO A 167 -1.66 36.84 26.88
N GLY A 168 -2.00 36.09 27.93
CA GLY A 168 -1.70 36.47 29.31
C GLY A 168 -2.76 36.16 30.37
N GLY A 169 -3.91 35.56 30.02
CA GLY A 169 -4.88 35.08 31.01
C GLY A 169 -4.46 33.76 31.66
N PRO A 170 -4.87 33.47 32.91
CA PRO A 170 -4.62 32.17 33.53
C PRO A 170 -5.28 31.07 32.68
N PRO A 171 -4.65 29.88 32.58
CA PRO A 171 -5.11 28.85 31.66
C PRO A 171 -6.56 28.46 31.95
N PRO A 172 -7.36 28.17 30.90
CA PRO A 172 -8.70 27.65 31.09
C PRO A 172 -8.63 26.36 31.90
N ARG A 173 -9.50 26.22 32.90
CA ARG A 173 -9.66 24.97 33.65
C ARG A 173 -10.19 23.93 32.69
N PHE A 174 -9.30 23.05 32.23
CA PHE A 174 -9.70 21.82 31.55
C PHE A 174 -10.50 20.97 32.54
N SER A 175 -11.78 20.79 32.25
CA SER A 175 -12.62 19.81 32.93
C SER A 175 -11.99 18.44 32.73
N HIS A 176 -11.70 17.75 33.84
CA HIS A 176 -11.13 16.40 33.88
C HIS A 176 -11.80 15.45 32.87
N ALA A 177 -11.06 15.07 31.83
CA ALA A 177 -11.24 13.79 31.16
C ALA A 177 -10.16 12.85 31.73
N PRO A 178 -10.52 11.67 32.25
CA PRO A 178 -9.60 10.80 32.96
C PRO A 178 -8.54 10.24 32.00
N ASP A 179 -7.30 10.38 32.42
CA ASP A 179 -6.08 9.73 31.95
C ASP A 179 -6.17 8.22 32.21
N GLY A 180 -6.83 7.51 31.30
CA GLY A 180 -6.88 6.06 31.26
C GLY A 180 -5.54 5.45 30.85
N GLY A 181 -4.56 5.48 31.76
CA GLY A 181 -3.43 4.57 31.71
C GLY A 181 -3.93 3.13 31.85
N THR A 182 -3.79 2.32 30.80
CA THR A 182 -4.05 0.89 30.84
C THR A 182 -2.95 0.20 31.66
N ARG A 183 -3.11 0.23 32.99
CA ARG A 183 -2.53 -0.81 33.85
C ARG A 183 -3.32 -2.09 33.65
N ALA A 184 -2.61 -3.13 33.27
CA ALA A 184 -3.08 -4.50 33.16
C ALA A 184 -3.91 -4.89 34.39
N MET A 185 -5.21 -5.10 34.19
CA MET A 185 -6.00 -5.93 35.08
C MET A 185 -5.69 -7.38 34.74
N MET A 186 -4.95 -8.04 35.62
CA MET A 186 -4.88 -9.51 35.69
C MET A 186 -6.30 -10.09 35.58
N PRO A 187 -6.51 -11.19 34.83
CA PRO A 187 -7.73 -11.97 34.96
C PRO A 187 -7.79 -12.52 36.39
N ALA A 188 -8.90 -12.29 37.07
CA ALA A 188 -9.18 -12.91 38.36
C ALA A 188 -9.06 -14.44 38.23
N PRO A 189 -8.45 -15.14 39.21
CA PRO A 189 -8.51 -16.59 39.25
C PRO A 189 -9.97 -17.05 39.44
N PRO A 190 -10.33 -18.24 38.91
CA PRO A 190 -11.69 -18.76 38.99
C PRO A 190 -12.11 -18.98 40.45
N ILE A 191 -13.39 -18.72 40.71
CA ILE A 191 -14.08 -18.97 41.98
C ILE A 191 -13.89 -20.44 42.35
N GLU A 192 -13.06 -20.68 43.36
CA GLU A 192 -12.88 -22.00 43.96
C GLU A 192 -14.11 -22.35 44.78
N SER A 193 -14.79 -23.40 44.36
CA SER A 193 -15.92 -24.03 45.05
C SER A 193 -15.51 -24.43 46.46
N ARG A 194 -16.22 -23.93 47.47
CA ARG A 194 -16.15 -24.45 48.84
C ARG A 194 -16.49 -25.94 48.86
N LEU A 195 -15.47 -26.78 49.03
CA LEU A 195 -15.64 -28.15 49.49
C LEU A 195 -15.85 -28.16 51.02
N PRO A 196 -16.70 -29.07 51.54
CA PRO A 196 -17.02 -29.17 52.96
C PRO A 196 -15.86 -29.76 53.80
N PRO A 197 -15.82 -29.49 55.11
CA PRO A 197 -14.73 -29.91 55.99
C PRO A 197 -14.71 -31.43 56.26
N ASP A 198 -13.50 -31.96 56.13
CA ASP A 198 -12.90 -33.21 56.62
C ASP A 198 -13.76 -34.15 57.51
N GLY A 199 -14.14 -35.29 56.94
CA GLY A 199 -14.42 -36.52 57.67
C GLY A 199 -13.18 -37.41 57.63
N GLY A 200 -12.56 -37.65 58.80
CA GLY A 200 -11.27 -38.34 58.93
C GLY A 200 -11.26 -39.83 58.57
N PRO A 201 -10.09 -40.41 58.26
CA PRO A 201 -9.94 -41.82 57.94
C PRO A 201 -9.90 -42.68 59.22
N GLY A 202 -10.79 -43.68 59.27
CA GLY A 202 -10.67 -44.83 60.16
C GLY A 202 -9.69 -45.86 59.60
N ILE A 203 -8.86 -46.40 60.48
CA ILE A 203 -8.11 -47.66 60.35
C ILE A 203 -8.11 -48.27 61.76
N PRO A 204 -8.09 -49.60 61.97
CA PRO A 204 -8.24 -50.72 61.03
C PRO A 204 -9.59 -51.45 61.11
#